data_AF-A0A848J4K5-F1
#
_entry.id   AF-A0A848J4K5-F1
#
_cell.length_a   1.000
_cell.length_b   1.000
_cell.length_c   1.000
_cell.angle_alpha   90.00
_cell.angle_beta   90.00
_cell.angle_gamma   90.00
#
_symmetry.space_group_name_H-M   'P 1'
#
loop_
_entity.id
_entity.type
_entity.pdbx_description
1 polymer ?
#
loop_
_entity_poly.entity_id
_entity_poly.type
_entity_poly.pdbx_seq_one_letter_code
_entity_poly.pdbx_strand_id
1 'polypeptide(L)'
;MSLLVFLVWMLFFDNTNFITTYKLRSKLNNLEKEKEYYQDNIQQVEKDRNELLSNTELLEKFARERYFMKKESEDLYIIVDNKD
;
A
#
# COMPACT_ATOMS: atom_id res chain seq x y z
N MET A 1 28.79 -21.71 44.59
CA MET A 1 29.04 -20.49 43.80
C MET A 1 28.52 -20.62 42.36
N SER A 2 28.77 -21.72 41.65
CA SER A 2 28.29 -21.95 40.26
C SER A 2 26.77 -21.84 40.09
N LEU A 3 25.98 -22.31 41.05
CA LEU A 3 24.51 -22.28 40.97
C LEU A 3 23.93 -20.86 40.96
N LEU A 4 24.52 -19.94 41.73
CA LEU A 4 24.09 -18.54 41.78
C LEU A 4 24.39 -17.83 40.46
N VAL A 5 25.54 -18.10 39.87
CA VAL A 5 25.92 -17.58 38.55
C VAL A 5 24.99 -18.13 37.47
N PHE A 6 24.65 -19.42 37.53
CA PHE A 6 23.69 -20.04 36.61
C PHE A 6 22.27 -19.45 36.75
N LEU A 7 21.81 -19.18 37.98
CA LEU A 7 20.50 -18.57 38.23
C LEU A 7 20.43 -17.12 37.73
N VAL A 8 21.48 -16.33 37.94
CA VAL A 8 21.58 -14.97 37.37
C VAL A 8 21.59 -15.04 35.84
N TRP A 9 22.32 -15.97 35.24
CA TRP A 9 22.32 -16.16 33.79
C TRP A 9 20.92 -16.49 33.26
N MET A 10 20.21 -17.44 33.89
CA MET A 10 18.85 -17.81 33.49
C MET A 10 17.87 -16.64 33.62
N LEU A 11 17.95 -15.86 34.70
CA LEU A 11 17.05 -14.73 34.95
C LEU A 11 17.29 -13.52 34.01
N PHE A 12 18.53 -13.26 33.63
CA PHE A 12 18.86 -12.17 32.72
C PHE A 12 18.70 -12.55 31.23
N PHE A 13 19.03 -13.78 30.85
CA PHE A 13 18.91 -14.24 29.46
C PHE A 13 17.49 -14.70 29.06
N ASP A 14 16.62 -15.12 29.99
CA ASP A 14 15.24 -15.48 29.62
C ASP A 14 14.36 -14.23 29.38
N ASN A 15 14.73 -13.09 29.98
CA ASN A 15 14.05 -11.79 29.80
C ASN A 15 14.14 -11.24 28.36
N THR A 16 15.08 -11.73 27.54
CA THR A 16 15.19 -11.32 26.13
C THR A 16 14.08 -11.92 25.28
N ASN A 17 13.43 -13.00 25.72
CA ASN A 17 12.31 -13.64 25.01
C ASN A 17 11.04 -12.78 25.02
N PHE A 18 10.71 -12.14 26.14
CA PHE A 18 9.46 -11.40 26.28
C PHE A 18 9.41 -10.14 25.42
N ILE A 19 10.45 -9.29 25.49
CA ILE A 19 10.54 -8.05 24.70
C ILE A 19 10.56 -8.38 23.20
N THR A 20 11.30 -9.42 22.82
CA THR A 20 11.39 -9.87 21.43
C THR A 20 10.04 -10.38 20.92
N THR A 21 9.34 -11.19 21.72
CA THR A 21 8.01 -11.71 21.39
C THR A 21 6.99 -10.57 21.28
N TYR A 22 7.03 -9.58 22.17
CA TYR A 22 6.16 -8.40 22.09
C TYR A 22 6.41 -7.60 20.80
N LYS A 23 7.67 -7.32 20.47
CA LYS A 23 8.04 -6.63 19.23
C LYS A 23 7.60 -7.41 17.99
N LEU A 24 7.77 -8.73 17.99
CA LEU A 24 7.33 -9.59 16.89
C LEU A 24 5.81 -9.59 16.74
N ARG A 25 5.05 -9.66 17.84
CA ARG A 25 3.58 -9.55 17.82
C ARG A 25 3.12 -8.19 17.30
N SER A 26 3.76 -7.11 17.74
CA SER A 26 3.45 -5.76 17.25
C SER A 26 3.74 -5.64 15.75
N LYS A 27 4.88 -6.16 15.29
CA LYS A 27 5.22 -6.19 13.87
C LYS A 27 4.23 -7.01 13.04
N LEU A 28 3.82 -8.18 13.55
CA LEU A 28 2.82 -9.03 12.91
C LEU A 28 1.48 -8.30 12.76
N ASN A 29 0.98 -7.68 13.83
CA ASN A 29 -0.25 -6.90 13.80
C ASN A 29 -0.16 -5.71 12.82
N ASN A 30 1.00 -5.05 12.72
CA ASN A 30 1.20 -3.98 11.75
C ASN A 30 1.16 -4.51 10.31
N LEU A 31 1.79 -5.64 10.03
CA LEU A 31 1.76 -6.28 8.72
C LEU A 31 0.35 -6.76 8.35
N GLU A 32 -0.41 -7.28 9.31
CA GLU A 32 -1.81 -7.67 9.09
C GLU A 32 -2.68 -6.46 8.73
N LYS A 33 -2.53 -5.34 9.44
CA LYS A 33 -3.23 -4.09 9.13
C LYS A 33 -2.85 -3.53 7.75
N GLU A 34 -1.56 -3.57 7.42
CA GLU A 34 -1.07 -3.11 6.13
C GLU A 34 -1.61 -4.00 5.00
N LYS A 35 -1.65 -5.31 5.21
CA LYS A 35 -2.29 -6.26 4.29
C LYS A 35 -3.77 -5.93 4.09
N GLU A 36 -4.53 -5.77 5.18
CA GLU A 36 -5.96 -5.44 5.12
C GLU A 36 -6.18 -4.12 4.35
N TYR A 37 -5.42 -3.07 4.69
CA TYR A 37 -5.45 -1.79 3.99
C TYR A 37 -5.22 -1.95 2.48
N TYR A 38 -4.20 -2.70 2.05
CA TYR A 38 -3.95 -2.89 0.62
C TYR A 38 -5.01 -3.77 -0.05
N GLN A 39 -5.57 -4.76 0.64
CA GLN A 39 -6.67 -5.57 0.10
C GLN A 39 -7.91 -4.71 -0.15
N ASP A 40 -8.27 -3.81 0.77
CA ASP A 40 -9.38 -2.89 0.60
C ASP A 40 -9.14 -1.91 -0.56
N ASN A 41 -7.92 -1.37 -0.67
CA ASN A 41 -7.57 -0.49 -1.79
C ASN A 41 -7.62 -1.22 -3.13
N ILE A 42 -7.18 -2.48 -3.21
CA ILE A 42 -7.29 -3.28 -4.44
C ILE A 42 -8.76 -3.44 -4.82
N GLN A 43 -9.63 -3.80 -3.87
CA GLN A 43 -11.06 -3.95 -4.14
C GLN A 43 -11.69 -2.63 -4.63
N GLN A 44 -11.34 -1.51 -4.01
CA GLN A 44 -11.82 -0.20 -4.43
C GLN A 44 -11.34 0.16 -5.83
N VAL A 45 -10.05 -0.01 -6.13
CA VAL A 45 -9.48 0.27 -7.46
C VAL A 45 -10.08 -0.65 -8.53
N GLU A 46 -10.30 -1.92 -8.22
CA GLU A 46 -10.96 -2.85 -9.14
C GLU A 46 -12.41 -2.43 -9.43
N LYS A 47 -13.14 -1.99 -8.41
CA LYS A 47 -14.49 -1.44 -8.56
C LYS A 47 -14.48 -0.19 -9.44
N ASP A 48 -13.64 0.78 -9.13
CA ASP A 48 -13.52 2.02 -9.89
C ASP A 48 -13.12 1.75 -11.35
N ARG A 49 -12.19 0.79 -11.55
CA ARG A 49 -11.78 0.33 -12.88
C ARG A 49 -12.95 -0.30 -13.63
N ASN A 50 -13.73 -1.16 -12.99
CA ASN A 50 -14.87 -1.80 -13.62
C ASN A 50 -15.97 -0.79 -13.99
N GLU A 51 -16.26 0.17 -13.12
CA GLU A 51 -17.20 1.26 -13.41
C GLU A 51 -16.70 2.10 -14.59
N LEU A 52 -15.42 2.49 -14.60
CA LEU A 52 -14.80 3.25 -15.69
C LEU A 52 -14.82 2.50 -17.03
N LEU A 53 -14.47 1.20 -17.02
CA LEU A 53 -14.36 0.39 -18.24
C LEU A 53 -15.70 -0.16 -18.73
N SER A 54 -16.72 -0.22 -17.87
CA SER A 54 -18.06 -0.66 -18.27
C SER A 54 -18.76 0.32 -19.21
N ASN A 55 -18.33 1.57 -19.24
CA ASN A 55 -18.89 2.61 -20.08
C ASN A 55 -17.81 3.20 -21.00
N THR A 56 -17.88 2.84 -22.29
CA THR A 56 -16.94 3.29 -23.32
C THR A 56 -16.83 4.82 -23.41
N GLU A 57 -17.91 5.56 -23.17
CA GLU A 57 -17.92 7.02 -23.21
C GLU A 57 -17.11 7.61 -22.04
N LEU A 58 -17.30 7.08 -20.83
CA LEU A 58 -16.53 7.49 -19.65
C LEU A 58 -15.05 7.13 -19.80
N LEU A 59 -14.74 5.96 -20.36
CA LEU A 59 -13.38 5.54 -20.66
C LEU A 59 -12.71 6.49 -21.68
N GLU A 60 -13.39 6.81 -22.78
CA GLU A 60 -12.87 7.73 -23.81
C GLU A 60 -12.62 9.12 -23.21
N LYS A 61 -13.55 9.64 -22.41
CA LYS A 61 -13.39 10.91 -21.70
C LYS A 61 -12.17 10.89 -20.77
N PHE A 62 -12.03 9.87 -19.93
CA PHE A 62 -10.90 9.73 -19.02
C PHE A 62 -9.55 9.64 -19.75
N ALA A 63 -9.48 8.84 -20.82
CA ALA A 63 -8.28 8.71 -21.64
C ALA A 63 -7.89 10.04 -22.31
N ARG A 64 -8.87 10.83 -22.76
CA ARG A 64 -8.66 12.16 -23.34
C ARG A 64 -8.19 13.19 -22.31
N GLU A 65 -8.82 13.24 -21.13
CA GLU A 65 -8.51 14.26 -20.11
C GLU A 65 -7.22 13.97 -19.34
N ARG A 66 -6.93 12.70 -19.02
CA ARG A 66 -5.77 12.34 -18.19
C ARG A 66 -4.52 12.04 -19.00
N TYR A 67 -4.70 11.39 -20.16
CA TYR A 67 -3.60 10.86 -20.97
C TYR A 67 -3.51 11.51 -22.34
N PHE A 68 -4.37 12.50 -22.64
CA PHE A 68 -4.35 13.22 -23.90
C PHE A 68 -4.44 12.28 -25.12
N MET A 69 -5.18 11.17 -24.98
CA MET A 69 -5.35 10.22 -26.07
C MET A 69 -6.19 10.81 -27.20
N LYS A 70 -5.84 10.50 -28.45
CA LYS A 70 -6.57 10.92 -29.66
C LYS A 70 -6.79 9.75 -30.61
N LYS A 71 -7.80 9.84 -31.47
CA LYS A 71 -7.95 8.91 -32.61
C LYS A 71 -6.95 9.29 -33.71
N GLU A 72 -6.58 8.33 -34.55
CA GLU A 72 -5.67 8.59 -35.68
C GLU A 72 -6.22 9.63 -36.67
N SER A 73 -7.55 9.75 -36.76
CA SER A 73 -8.25 10.71 -37.61
C SER A 73 -8.42 12.11 -36.98
N GLU A 74 -7.86 12.35 -35.79
CA GLU A 74 -8.04 13.60 -35.05
C GLU A 74 -6.68 14.24 -34.74
N ASP A 75 -6.66 15.57 -34.64
CA ASP A 75 -5.51 16.34 -34.17
C ASP A 75 -5.78 16.90 -32.77
N LEU A 76 -4.80 16.74 -31.88
CA LEU A 76 -4.88 17.20 -30.49
C LEU A 76 -4.02 18.45 -30.31
N TYR A 77 -4.63 19.51 -29.79
CA TYR A 77 -3.95 20.76 -29.43
C TYR A 77 -3.98 20.94 -27.91
N ILE A 78 -2.81 21.06 -27.28
CA ILE A 78 -2.68 21.35 -25.84
C ILE A 78 -2.27 22.81 -25.70
N ILE A 79 -3.14 23.61 -25.08
CA ILE A 79 -2.87 25.03 -24.83
C ILE A 79 -2.28 25.14 -23.44
N VAL A 80 -0.99 25.48 -23.35
CA VAL A 80 -0.31 25.75 -22.10
C VAL A 80 -0.26 27.26 -21.91
N ASP A 81 -0.88 27.76 -20.84
CA ASP A 81 -0.83 29.17 -20.50
C ASP A 81 0.57 29.45 -19.92
N ASN A 82 1.45 30.08 -20.71
CA ASN A 82 2.74 30.55 -20.22
C ASN A 82 2.49 31.82 -19.39
N LYS A 83 2.16 31.63 -18.11
CA LYS A 83 2.31 32.71 -17.14
C LYS A 83 3.78 32.77 -16.74
N ASP A 84 4.48 33.73 -17.34
CA ASP A 84 5.72 34.31 -16.78
C ASP A 84 5.47 34.90 -15.38
#